data_AF-A0A2N5YMT8-F1
#
_entry.id   AF-A0A2N5YMT8-F1
#
_cell.length_a   1.000
_cell.length_b   1.000
_cell.length_c   1.000
_cell.angle_alpha   90.00
_cell.angle_beta   90.00
_cell.angle_gamma   90.00
#
_symmetry.space_group_name_H-M   'P 1'
#
loop_
_entity.id
_entity.type
_entity.pdbx_description
1 polymer ?
#
loop_
_entity_poly.entity_id
_entity_poly.type
_entity_poly.pdbx_seq_one_letter_code
_entity_poly.pdbx_strand_id
1 'polypeptide(L)'
;LTVAEIAGIQAAKQTSNLIPLCHPLMLTKIEVNTKVHDNGVEVNSLVKCIGQTGVEMEALTAVNVALLTIYDMCKAVDKEMLISDVKLVSKVKKNL
;
A
#
# COMPACT_ATOMS: atom_id res chain seq x y z
N LEU A 1 0.44 -14.42 1.57
CA LEU A 1 0.71 -13.36 0.56
C LEU A 1 -0.56 -12.76 0.01
N THR A 2 -1.47 -13.53 -0.59
CA THR A 2 -2.77 -13.04 -1.08
C THR A 2 -3.58 -12.25 -0.04
N VAL A 3 -3.56 -12.67 1.22
CA VAL A 3 -4.23 -11.93 2.33
C VAL A 3 -3.66 -10.52 2.49
N ALA A 4 -2.34 -10.36 2.39
CA ALA A 4 -1.68 -9.05 2.48
C ALA A 4 -1.99 -8.17 1.27
N GLU A 5 -2.06 -8.75 0.07
CA GLU A 5 -2.46 -8.02 -1.16
C GLU A 5 -3.89 -7.50 -1.04
N ILE A 6 -4.82 -8.35 -0.57
CA ILE A 6 -6.20 -7.98 -0.31
C ILE A 6 -6.28 -6.87 0.77
N ALA A 7 -5.50 -6.98 1.84
CA ALA A 7 -5.45 -5.98 2.89
C ALA A 7 -4.95 -4.62 2.36
N GLY A 8 -3.89 -4.62 1.55
CA GLY A 8 -3.40 -3.40 0.90
C GLY A 8 -4.44 -2.76 -0.04
N ILE A 9 -5.16 -3.56 -0.82
CA ILE A 9 -6.24 -3.07 -1.69
C ILE A 9 -7.36 -2.41 -0.88
N GLN A 10 -7.76 -3.03 0.23
CA GLN A 10 -8.78 -2.45 1.12
C GLN A 10 -8.27 -1.16 1.77
N ALA A 11 -7.03 -1.16 2.23
CA ALA A 11 -6.42 0.00 2.90
C ALA A 11 -6.34 1.23 2.01
N ALA A 12 -5.96 1.08 0.73
CA ALA A 12 -5.97 2.19 -0.23
C ALA A 12 -7.34 2.91 -0.28
N LYS A 13 -8.45 2.16 -0.22
CA LYS A 13 -9.82 2.72 -0.22
C LYS A 13 -10.19 3.41 1.09
N GLN A 14 -9.50 3.08 2.18
CA GLN A 14 -9.73 3.62 3.52
C GLN A 14 -8.80 4.79 3.86
N THR A 15 -7.93 5.22 2.94
CA THR A 15 -6.90 6.23 3.19
C THR A 15 -7.44 7.52 3.81
N SER A 16 -8.55 8.06 3.29
CA SER A 16 -9.18 9.28 3.84
C SER A 16 -9.80 9.09 5.22
N ASN A 17 -10.08 7.85 5.64
CA ASN A 17 -10.58 7.54 6.98
C ASN A 17 -9.43 7.42 7.99
N LEU A 18 -8.21 7.15 7.52
CA LEU A 18 -7.02 6.96 8.35
C LEU A 18 -6.18 8.25 8.45
N ILE A 19 -6.11 9.04 7.37
CA ILE A 19 -5.24 10.22 7.28
C ILE A 19 -6.13 11.48 7.26
N PRO A 20 -6.15 12.29 8.35
CA PRO A 20 -7.17 13.33 8.55
C PRO A 20 -7.32 14.38 7.45
N LEU A 21 -6.26 14.67 6.69
CA LEU A 21 -6.27 15.69 5.64
C LEU A 21 -6.26 15.09 4.22
N CYS A 22 -6.42 13.77 4.10
CA CYS A 22 -6.63 13.14 2.79
C CYS A 22 -8.08 13.31 2.36
N HIS A 23 -8.27 13.67 1.09
CA HIS A 23 -9.59 13.80 0.51
C HIS A 23 -10.13 12.40 0.17
N PRO A 24 -11.45 12.17 0.26
CA PRO A 24 -12.05 10.98 -0.31
C PRO A 24 -11.85 10.97 -1.84
N LEU A 25 -11.22 9.92 -2.38
CA LEU A 25 -10.95 9.79 -3.81
C LEU A 25 -11.68 8.59 -4.42
N MET A 26 -12.27 8.79 -5.60
CA MET A 26 -12.74 7.68 -6.43
C MET A 26 -11.55 7.07 -7.17
N LEU A 27 -11.03 5.97 -6.61
CA LEU A 27 -9.92 5.22 -7.17
C LEU A 27 -10.41 4.37 -8.35
N THR A 28 -9.72 4.48 -9.48
CA THR A 28 -10.05 3.74 -10.71
C THR A 28 -9.26 2.44 -10.84
N LYS A 29 -8.11 2.35 -10.17
CA LYS A 29 -7.28 1.14 -10.15
C LYS A 29 -6.48 1.07 -8.86
N ILE A 30 -6.40 -0.13 -8.28
CA ILE A 30 -5.51 -0.46 -7.19
C ILE A 30 -4.90 -1.83 -7.50
N GLU A 31 -3.57 -1.89 -7.56
CA GLU A 31 -2.81 -3.13 -7.64
C GLU A 31 -1.85 -3.18 -6.46
N VAL A 32 -1.76 -4.35 -5.82
CA VAL A 32 -0.79 -4.64 -4.76
C VAL A 32 -0.19 -5.99 -5.09
N ASN A 33 1.14 -6.03 -5.18
CA ASN A 33 1.88 -7.25 -5.49
C ASN A 33 2.90 -7.51 -4.40
N THR A 34 2.96 -8.76 -3.95
CA THR A 34 3.96 -9.22 -2.99
C THR A 34 4.96 -10.14 -3.66
N LYS A 35 6.25 -9.98 -3.35
CA LYS A 35 7.32 -10.83 -3.85
C LYS A 35 8.20 -11.29 -2.70
N VAL A 36 8.38 -12.60 -2.59
CA VAL A 36 9.30 -13.19 -1.61
C VAL A 36 10.70 -13.18 -2.19
N HIS A 37 11.64 -12.79 -1.35
CA HIS A 37 13.08 -12.87 -1.56
C HIS A 37 13.70 -13.68 -0.41
N ASP A 38 14.98 -14.05 -0.55
CA ASP A 38 15.67 -14.85 0.46
C ASP A 38 15.67 -14.21 1.86
N ASN A 39 15.68 -12.87 1.91
CA ASN A 39 15.80 -12.09 3.15
C ASN A 39 14.53 -11.29 3.51
N GLY A 40 13.38 -11.61 2.94
CA GLY A 40 12.13 -10.94 3.30
C GLY A 40 11.08 -10.88 2.19
N VAL A 41 10.09 -10.01 2.39
CA VAL A 41 8.99 -9.81 1.42
C VAL A 41 8.95 -8.36 0.97
N GLU A 42 9.02 -8.16 -0.33
CA GLU A 42 8.84 -6.87 -0.97
C GLU A 42 7.36 -6.67 -1.33
N VAL A 43 6.85 -5.45 -1.11
CA VAL A 43 5.49 -5.07 -1.47
C VAL A 43 5.52 -3.85 -2.37
N ASN A 44 4.90 -3.98 -3.54
CA ASN A 44 4.70 -2.86 -4.47
C ASN A 44 3.21 -2.57 -4.63
N SER A 45 2.85 -1.28 -4.69
CA SER A 45 1.50 -0.85 -5.02
C SER A 45 1.48 0.12 -6.21
N LEU A 46 0.40 0.06 -6.98
CA LEU A 46 0.07 1.03 -8.01
C LEU A 46 -1.38 1.47 -7.82
N VAL A 47 -1.59 2.78 -7.63
CA VAL A 47 -2.91 3.37 -7.50
C VAL A 47 -3.14 4.37 -8.63
N LYS A 48 -4.37 4.41 -9.15
CA LYS A 48 -4.81 5.39 -10.14
C LYS A 48 -6.15 6.00 -9.72
N CYS A 49 -6.34 7.27 -10.03
CA CYS A 49 -7.63 7.94 -9.97
C CYS A 49 -7.77 8.90 -11.16
N ILE A 50 -8.98 9.41 -11.35
CA ILE A 50 -9.25 10.60 -12.16
C ILE A 50 -9.70 11.67 -11.17
N GLY A 51 -8.88 12.71 -10.97
CA GLY A 51 -9.15 13.72 -9.94
C GLY A 51 -8.14 14.87 -9.94
N GLN A 52 -8.42 15.88 -9.11
CA GLN A 52 -7.60 17.09 -9.02
C GLN A 52 -6.33 16.89 -8.18
N THR A 53 -6.39 16.02 -7.18
CA THR A 53 -5.27 15.64 -6.32
C THR A 53 -4.65 14.31 -6.76
N GLY A 54 -3.44 14.04 -6.28
CA GLY A 54 -2.75 12.77 -6.52
C GLY A 54 -3.20 11.65 -5.58
N VAL A 55 -2.58 10.48 -5.74
CA VAL A 55 -2.91 9.22 -5.03
C VAL A 55 -1.70 8.61 -4.31
N GLU A 56 -0.70 9.43 -4.01
CA GLU A 56 0.52 8.99 -3.32
C GLU A 56 0.20 8.36 -1.97
N MET A 57 -0.76 8.96 -1.25
CA MET A 57 -1.13 8.51 0.09
C MET A 57 -1.86 7.19 0.06
N GLU A 58 -2.69 6.94 -0.94
CA GLU A 58 -3.38 5.66 -1.13
C GLU A 58 -2.39 4.55 -1.49
N ALA A 59 -1.39 4.85 -2.33
CA ALA A 59 -0.35 3.90 -2.67
C ALA A 59 0.52 3.53 -1.45
N LEU A 60 0.93 4.54 -0.67
CA LEU A 60 1.71 4.34 0.56
C LEU A 60 0.91 3.61 1.64
N THR A 61 -0.38 3.93 1.79
CA THR A 61 -1.28 3.26 2.73
C THR A 61 -1.46 1.79 2.38
N ALA A 62 -1.63 1.47 1.10
CA ALA A 62 -1.71 0.08 0.63
C ALA A 62 -0.46 -0.74 0.98
N VAL A 63 0.73 -0.19 0.74
CA VAL A 63 2.01 -0.86 1.05
C VAL A 63 2.16 -1.08 2.55
N ASN A 64 1.90 -0.05 3.36
CA ASN A 64 2.03 -0.15 4.82
C ASN A 64 1.11 -1.22 5.40
N VAL A 65 -0.17 -1.23 5.01
CA VAL A 65 -1.12 -2.21 5.56
C VAL A 65 -0.83 -3.62 5.06
N ALA A 66 -0.37 -3.79 3.82
CA ALA A 66 0.08 -5.09 3.34
C ALA A 66 1.30 -5.60 4.13
N LEU A 67 2.29 -4.75 4.40
CA LEU A 67 3.46 -5.08 5.22
C LEU A 67 3.07 -5.40 6.67
N LEU A 68 2.18 -4.61 7.28
CA LEU A 68 1.64 -4.90 8.61
C LEU A 68 0.87 -6.24 8.65
N THR A 69 0.18 -6.58 7.56
CA THR A 69 -0.52 -7.87 7.45
C THR A 69 0.48 -9.03 7.35
N ILE A 70 1.58 -8.88 6.61
CA ILE A 70 2.67 -9.86 6.58
C ILE A 70 3.26 -10.02 7.97
N TYR A 71 3.56 -8.91 8.64
CA TYR A 71 4.06 -8.94 10.02
C TYR A 71 3.10 -9.69 10.94
N ASP A 72 1.80 -9.39 10.88
CA ASP A 72 0.78 -10.05 11.69
C ASP A 72 0.73 -11.57 11.46
N MET A 73 0.85 -12.02 10.22
CA MET A 73 0.87 -13.44 9.87
C MET A 73 2.15 -14.16 10.34
N CYS A 74 3.29 -13.45 10.44
CA CYS A 74 4.60 -14.04 10.69
C CYS A 74 5.17 -13.79 12.10
N LYS A 75 4.59 -12.86 12.89
CA LYS A 75 5.10 -12.42 14.22
C LYS A 75 5.31 -13.52 15.26
N ALA A 76 4.67 -14.68 15.08
CA ALA A 76 4.86 -15.84 15.96
C ALA A 76 6.13 -16.63 15.65
N VAL A 77 6.61 -16.55 14.40
CA VAL A 77 7.78 -17.28 13.89
C VAL A 77 9.04 -16.42 13.99
N ASP A 78 8.94 -15.16 13.57
CA ASP A 78 10.03 -14.19 13.63
C ASP A 78 9.55 -12.93 14.38
N LYS A 79 10.28 -12.57 15.44
CA LYS A 79 9.96 -11.41 16.29
C LYS A 79 10.83 -10.18 16.00
N GLU A 80 11.86 -10.35 15.18
CA GLU A 80 12.84 -9.32 14.86
C GLU A 80 12.61 -8.72 13.46
N MET A 81 11.51 -9.10 12.80
CA MET A 81 11.13 -8.54 11.50
C MET A 81 11.08 -7.01 11.56
N LEU A 82 11.57 -6.36 10.51
CA LEU A 82 11.52 -4.90 10.35
C LEU A 82 10.72 -4.54 9.11
N ILE A 83 9.89 -3.50 9.23
CA ILE A 83 9.28 -2.82 8.08
C ILE A 83 10.19 -1.65 7.72
N SER A 84 10.80 -1.70 6.55
CA SER A 84 11.75 -0.68 6.08
C SER A 84 11.46 -0.22 4.65
N ASP A 85 12.16 0.83 4.22
CA ASP A 85 12.23 1.30 2.83
C ASP A 85 10.89 1.62 2.14
N VAL A 86 9.87 1.92 2.93
CA VAL A 86 8.57 2.36 2.41
C VAL A 86 8.72 3.78 1.86
N LYS A 87 8.62 3.91 0.54
CA LYS A 87 8.76 5.18 -0.17
C LYS A 87 7.93 5.21 -1.45
N LEU A 88 7.61 6.42 -1.90
CA LEU A 88 7.01 6.63 -3.20
C LEU A 88 8.09 6.44 -4.29
N VAL A 89 7.90 5.46 -5.17
CA VAL A 89 8.84 5.19 -6.28
C VAL A 89 8.66 6.20 -7.41
N SER A 90 7.41 6.49 -7.80
CA SER A 90 7.11 7.46 -8.85
C SER A 90 5.67 7.97 -8.74
N LYS A 91 5.43 9.14 -9.34
CA LYS A 91 4.09 9.71 -9.54
C LYS A 91 4.03 10.31 -10.94
N VAL A 92 2.91 10.08 -11.63
CA VAL A 92 2.62 10.71 -12.93
C VAL A 92 1.28 11.41 -12.84
N LYS A 93 1.23 12.70 -13.21
CA LYS A 93 -0.01 13.46 -13.41
C LYS A 93 -0.08 13.88 -14.88
N LYS A 94 -1.16 13.50 -15.56
CA LYS A 94 -1.44 13.93 -16.94
C LYS A 94 -2.63 14.88 -16.91
N ASN A 95 -2.51 16.01 -17.58
CA ASN A 95 -3.66 16.86 -17.86
C ASN A 95 -4.40 16.21 -19.04
N LEU A 96 -5.70 15.97 -18.88
CA LEU A 96 -6.59 15.53 -19.95
C LEU A 96 -6.93 16.72 -20.86
#